data_AF-A4WWA8-F1
#
_entry.id   AF-A4WWA8-F1
#
_cell.length_a   1.000
_cell.length_b   1.000
_cell.length_c   1.000
_cell.angle_alpha   90.00
_cell.angle_beta   90.00
_cell.angle_gamma   90.00
#
_symmetry.space_group_name_H-M   'P 1'
#
loop_
_entity.id
_entity.type
_entity.pdbx_description
1 polymer ?
#
loop_
_entity_poly.entity_id
_entity_poly.type
_entity_poly.pdbx_seq_one_letter_code
_entity_poly.pdbx_strand_id
1 'polypeptide(L)' 'MSRHLADKRTPSDGGRVKNFLKLARNPRAFWHRDEARPMGNRRVVEFLRIARGREA' A
#
# COMPACT_ATOMS: atom_id res chain seq x y z
N MET A 1 11.69 34.64 2.96
CA MET A 1 12.37 33.82 1.94
C MET A 1 12.44 34.64 0.66
N SER A 2 13.52 35.39 0.46
CA SER A 2 13.73 36.25 -0.71
C SER A 2 14.24 35.42 -1.89
N ARG A 3 13.72 35.66 -3.10
CA ARG A 3 14.11 34.95 -4.32
C ARG A 3 15.43 35.53 -4.85
N HIS A 4 16.35 34.66 -5.27
CA HIS A 4 17.64 35.08 -5.83
C HIS A 4 17.46 35.79 -7.18
N LEU A 5 18.21 36.87 -7.43
CA LEU A 5 18.08 37.71 -8.64
C LEU A 5 18.30 36.92 -9.95
N ALA A 6 19.18 35.92 -9.93
CA ALA A 6 19.41 35.06 -11.10
C ALA A 6 18.34 33.98 -11.29
N ASP A 7 17.46 33.78 -10.31
CA ASP A 7 16.42 32.76 -10.38
C ASP A 7 15.18 33.33 -11.11
N LYS A 8 15.25 33.30 -12.45
CA LYS A 8 14.17 33.71 -13.36
C LYS A 8 13.18 32.58 -13.68
N ARG A 9 13.30 31.41 -13.05
CA ARG A 9 12.47 30.25 -13.40
C ARG A 9 11.03 30.48 -12.96
N THR A 10 10.04 30.04 -13.73
CA THR A 10 8.67 30.02 -13.23
C THR A 10 8.60 29.08 -12.02
N PRO A 11 8.10 29.52 -10.85
CA PRO A 11 7.94 28.62 -9.71
C PRO A 11 7.01 27.47 -10.08
N SER A 12 7.27 26.29 -9.53
CA SER A 12 6.41 25.13 -9.72
C SER A 12 5.12 25.30 -8.92
N ASP A 13 3.97 25.03 -9.54
CA ASP A 13 2.66 25.00 -8.86
C ASP A 13 2.51 23.83 -7.86
N GLY A 14 3.54 22.99 -7.73
CA GLY A 14 3.54 21.83 -6.86
C GLY A 14 2.61 20.71 -7.31
N GLY A 15 2.19 20.70 -8.59
CA GLY A 15 1.20 19.76 -9.11
C GLY A 15 1.54 18.28 -8.86
N ARG A 16 2.82 17.90 -8.99
CA ARG A 16 3.28 16.53 -8.68
C ARG A 16 3.08 16.17 -7.21
N VAL A 17 3.43 17.07 -6.29
CA VAL A 17 3.27 16.86 -4.84
C VAL A 17 1.79 16.81 -4.46
N LYS A 18 0.96 17.71 -5.03
CA LYS A 18 -0.50 17.71 -4.85
C LYS A 18 -1.12 16.39 -5.31
N ASN A 19 -0.75 15.91 -6.50
CA ASN A 19 -1.25 14.64 -7.03
C ASN A 19 -0.78 13.44 -6.21
N PHE A 20 0.47 13.43 -5.75
CA PHE A 20 0.98 12.38 -4.87
C PHE A 20 0.21 12.32 -3.55
N LEU A 21 0.01 13.47 -2.89
CA LEU A 21 -0.75 13.54 -1.63
C LEU A 21 -2.21 13.11 -1.83
N LYS A 22 -2.81 13.44 -2.97
CA LYS A 22 -4.16 12.97 -3.34
C LYS A 22 -4.22 11.45 -3.42
N LEU A 23 -3.23 10.80 -4.03
CA LEU A 23 -3.16 9.34 -4.12
C LEU A 23 -2.88 8.68 -2.77
N ALA A 24 -1.99 9.27 -1.96
CA ALA A 24 -1.60 8.70 -0.67
C ALA A 24 -2.69 8.81 0.40
N ARG A 25 -3.47 9.90 0.38
CA ARG A 25 -4.55 10.16 1.34
C ARG A 25 -5.86 9.47 0.98
N ASN A 26 -6.07 9.11 -0.28
CA ASN A 26 -7.24 8.36 -0.66
C ASN A 26 -7.02 6.89 -0.29
N PRO A 27 -7.89 6.26 0.51
CA PRO A 27 -7.84 4.82 0.70
C PRO A 27 -7.91 4.15 -0.67
N ARG A 28 -6.97 3.24 -0.92
CA ARG A 28 -6.90 2.51 -2.19
C ARG A 28 -8.24 1.78 -2.36
N ALA A 29 -8.93 2.07 -3.46
CA ALA A 29 -10.27 1.54 -3.72
C ALA A 29 -10.30 0.01 -3.77
N PHE A 30 -11.51 -0.53 -3.65
CA PHE A 30 -12.06 -1.92 -3.67
C PHE A 30 -11.25 -3.07 -4.31
N TRP A 31 -10.23 -2.79 -5.11
CA TRP A 31 -9.34 -3.76 -5.76
C TRP A 31 -8.10 -4.09 -4.93
N HIS A 32 -7.84 -3.37 -3.84
CA HIS A 32 -6.84 -3.78 -2.88
C HIS A 32 -7.37 -4.99 -2.11
N ARG A 33 -6.90 -6.19 -2.48
CA ARG A 33 -7.18 -7.39 -1.69
C ARG A 33 -6.36 -7.30 -0.42
N ASP A 34 -7.05 -7.28 0.71
CA ASP A 34 -6.49 -7.60 2.03
C ASP A 34 -6.07 -9.08 2.08
N GLU A 35 -5.13 -9.51 1.25
CA GLU A 35 -4.43 -10.80 1.44
C GLU A 35 -3.67 -10.82 2.77
N ALA A 36 -3.51 -9.65 3.39
CA ALA A 36 -2.86 -9.43 4.67
C ALA A 36 -3.79 -9.54 5.89
N ARG A 37 -5.07 -9.92 5.76
CA ARG A 37 -5.80 -10.42 6.94
C ARG A 37 -5.33 -11.86 7.17
N PRO A 38 -4.51 -12.16 8.19
CA PRO A 38 -4.19 -13.54 8.50
C PRO A 38 -5.51 -14.26 8.75
N MET A 39 -5.82 -15.26 7.91
CA MET A 39 -6.98 -16.13 8.07
C MET A 39 -6.79 -17.04 9.30
N GLY A 40 -6.57 -16.46 10.49
CA GLY A 40 -6.27 -17.17 11.73
C GLY A 40 -5.35 -18.38 11.53
N ASN A 41 -5.65 -19.46 12.25
CA ASN A 41 -4.88 -20.71 12.20
C ASN A 41 -5.32 -21.65 11.06
N ARG A 42 -5.98 -21.18 9.99
CA ARG A 42 -6.50 -22.06 8.92
C ARG A 42 -5.41 -22.94 8.30
N ARG A 43 -4.25 -22.36 7.99
CA ARG A 43 -3.10 -23.10 7.45
C ARG A 43 -2.59 -24.19 8.40
N VAL A 44 -2.61 -23.92 9.71
CA VAL A 44 -2.22 -24.89 10.75
C VAL A 44 -3.23 -26.04 10.82
N VAL A 45 -4.54 -25.74 10.78
CA VAL A 45 -5.60 -26.75 10.75
C VAL A 45 -5.52 -27.62 9.49
N GLU A 46 -5.27 -27.01 8.34
CA GLU A 46 -5.08 -27.72 7.07
C GLU A 46 -3.84 -28.65 7.12
N PHE A 47 -2.73 -28.19 7.69
CA PHE A 47 -1.53 -29.00 7.89
C PHE A 47 -1.81 -30.22 8.79
N LEU A 48 -2.45 -30.01 9.94
CA LEU A 48 -2.80 -31.11 10.87
C LEU A 48 -3.74 -32.13 10.22
N ARG A 49 -4.68 -31.69 9.38
CA ARG A 49 -5.57 -32.59 8.62
C ARG A 49 -4.78 -33.45 7.64
N ILE A 50 -3.85 -32.87 6.90
CA ILE A 50 -3.01 -33.61 5.94
C ILE A 50 -2.13 -34.61 6.68
N ALA A 51 -1.51 -34.20 7.79
CA ALA A 51 -0.68 -35.09 8.61
C ALA A 51 -1.47 -36.32 9.09
N ARG A 52 -2.67 -36.09 9.67
CA ARG A 52 -3.54 -37.18 10.15
C ARG A 52 -4.08 -38.07 9.03
N GLY A 53 -4.33 -37.53 7.84
CA GLY A 53 -4.78 -38.31 6.68
C GLY A 53 -3.68 -39.16 6.01
N ARG A 54 -2.41 -38.95 6.36
CA ARG A 54 -1.26 -39.73 5.88
C ARG A 54 -0.82 -40.83 6.86
N GLU A 55 -1.44 -40.91 8.04
CA GLU A 55 -1.19 -41.94 9.05
C GLU A 55 -2.13 -43.17 8.91
N ALA A 56 -3.04 -43.17 7.93
CA ALA A 56 -3.97 -44.27 7.65
C ALA A 56 -3.45 -45.21 6.55
#